data_AF-A0A120K179-F1
#
_entry.id   AF-A0A120K179-F1
#
_cell.length_a   1.000
_cell.length_b   1.000
_cell.length_c   1.000
_cell.angle_alpha   90.00
_cell.angle_beta   90.00
_cell.angle_gamma   90.00
#
_symmetry.space_group_name_H-M   'P 1'
#
loop_
_entity.id
_entity.type
_entity.pdbx_description
1 polymer ?
#
loop_
_entity_poly.entity_id
_entity_poly.type
_entity_poly.pdbx_seq_one_letter_code
_entity_poly.pdbx_strand_id
1 'polypeptide(L)'
;MGIPQIDPNLSNPIDEDAPPTIYGSHLKPELATAALNLPIDFIKQKESLANHYLATHHVTISAVLIAASVYVGKNYVFTTRSTNSVAEYLSFFLSNNKKEIITTVIVLCISASLLITSLSRLTGVVFKPKIDSIVNSRGITLFGLDLKQLANGDSKSVNDKKVDDTYVVVYRETPIALVSIAENMQLSTKESLVMGITTIGCRQVYQRSGIIEDLLDWALLRTKDIQQQSGKYKPGQSMKLLIEVYSFDKFMKKTLKKKGFNMLESFSMPESKILGGLFRVRRELWGIKFHFESKKE
;
A
#
# COMPACT_ATOMS: atom_id res chain seq x y z
N MET A 1 23.81 -19.75 -17.32
CA MET A 1 22.83 -20.59 -16.58
C MET A 1 22.15 -19.68 -15.58
N GLY A 2 20.82 -19.70 -15.48
CA GLY A 2 20.11 -18.85 -14.51
C GLY A 2 20.40 -19.30 -13.08
N ILE A 3 20.49 -18.35 -12.15
CA ILE A 3 20.71 -18.64 -10.73
C ILE A 3 19.38 -19.15 -10.14
N PRO A 4 19.38 -20.21 -9.32
CA PRO A 4 18.16 -20.69 -8.66
C PRO A 4 17.44 -19.54 -7.95
N GLN A 5 16.16 -19.37 -8.26
CA GLN A 5 15.35 -18.25 -7.75
C GLN A 5 14.52 -18.73 -6.56
N ILE A 6 14.52 -17.94 -5.49
CA ILE A 6 13.59 -18.12 -4.38
C ILE A 6 12.26 -17.53 -4.81
N ASP A 7 11.28 -18.38 -5.05
CA ASP A 7 9.93 -17.96 -5.39
C ASP A 7 9.20 -17.54 -4.10
N PRO A 8 8.65 -16.33 -4.00
CA PRO A 8 7.80 -15.96 -2.88
C PRO A 8 6.44 -16.69 -2.88
N ASN A 9 6.21 -17.69 -3.74
CA ASN A 9 4.93 -18.35 -4.03
C ASN A 9 3.92 -18.26 -2.89
N LEU A 10 2.96 -17.35 -3.08
CA LEU A 10 1.93 -17.01 -2.10
C LEU A 10 0.81 -18.05 -2.05
N SER A 11 0.76 -18.94 -3.03
CA SER A 11 -0.27 -19.97 -3.18
C SER A 11 -0.07 -21.10 -2.16
N ASN A 12 1.18 -21.28 -1.73
CA ASN A 12 1.56 -22.31 -0.77
C ASN A 12 1.79 -21.66 0.60
N PRO A 13 1.40 -22.33 1.69
CA PRO A 13 1.83 -21.92 3.02
C PRO A 13 3.37 -21.93 3.09
N ILE A 14 3.91 -21.08 3.97
CA ILE A 14 5.35 -21.09 4.27
C ILE A 14 5.70 -22.49 4.79
N ASP A 15 6.86 -22.98 4.38
CA ASP A 15 7.36 -24.28 4.82
C ASP A 15 7.43 -24.35 6.36
N GLU A 16 6.68 -25.30 6.92
CA GLU A 16 6.62 -25.52 8.36
C GLU A 16 7.91 -26.17 8.88
N ASP A 17 8.60 -26.94 8.03
CA ASP A 17 9.82 -27.67 8.34
C ASP A 17 11.07 -26.78 8.23
N ALA A 18 10.98 -25.65 7.51
CA ALA A 18 12.04 -24.66 7.46
C ALA A 18 12.26 -24.00 8.83
N PRO A 19 13.51 -23.72 9.22
CA PRO A 19 13.82 -23.17 10.53
C PRO A 19 13.14 -21.79 10.69
N PRO A 20 12.60 -21.47 11.89
CA PRO A 20 11.88 -20.22 12.15
C PRO A 20 12.84 -19.02 12.32
N THR A 21 13.78 -18.87 11.40
CA THR A 21 14.75 -17.79 11.35
C THR A 21 14.16 -16.60 10.62
N ILE A 22 14.39 -15.41 11.17
CA ILE A 22 14.16 -14.13 10.49
C ILE A 22 15.50 -13.45 10.32
N TYR A 23 15.81 -13.03 9.11
CA TYR A 23 17.02 -12.28 8.81
C TYR A 23 16.75 -11.31 7.67
N GLY A 24 17.57 -10.28 7.58
CA GLY A 24 17.55 -9.37 6.44
C GLY A 24 18.77 -9.56 5.56
N SER A 25 18.59 -9.33 4.27
CA SER A 25 19.63 -9.41 3.26
C SER A 25 19.48 -8.24 2.31
N HIS A 26 20.60 -7.77 1.75
CA HIS A 26 20.55 -6.96 0.54
C HIS A 26 19.96 -7.78 -0.60
N LEU A 27 19.56 -7.10 -1.68
CA LEU A 27 19.10 -7.78 -2.88
C LEU A 27 20.20 -8.73 -3.37
N LYS A 28 19.83 -9.95 -3.73
CA LYS A 28 20.74 -10.96 -4.27
C LYS A 28 20.14 -11.51 -5.55
N PRO A 29 20.97 -12.09 -6.44
CA PRO A 29 20.45 -12.75 -7.64
C PRO A 29 19.35 -13.78 -7.37
N GLU A 30 19.48 -14.54 -6.29
CA GLU A 30 18.49 -15.54 -5.84
C GLU A 30 17.15 -14.92 -5.45
N LEU A 31 17.14 -13.65 -5.02
CA LEU A 31 15.98 -12.90 -4.54
C LEU A 31 15.33 -12.04 -5.65
N ALA A 32 15.90 -12.01 -6.86
CA ALA A 32 15.47 -11.09 -7.90
C ALA A 32 14.01 -11.29 -8.31
N THR A 33 13.56 -12.55 -8.43
CA THR A 33 12.15 -12.86 -8.72
C THR A 33 11.23 -12.43 -7.57
N ALA A 34 11.65 -12.68 -6.32
CA ALA A 34 10.88 -12.26 -5.15
C ALA A 34 10.77 -10.73 -5.04
N ALA A 35 11.87 -10.02 -5.29
CA ALA A 35 11.92 -8.57 -5.28
C ALA A 35 11.06 -7.95 -6.39
N LEU A 36 10.82 -8.64 -7.51
CA LEU A 36 9.88 -8.19 -8.54
C LEU A 36 8.42 -8.37 -8.10
N ASN A 37 8.10 -9.51 -7.46
CA ASN A 37 6.73 -9.87 -7.09
C ASN A 37 6.22 -9.15 -5.83
N LEU A 38 7.06 -8.97 -4.81
CA LEU A 38 6.66 -8.35 -3.54
C LEU A 38 6.06 -6.93 -3.69
N PRO A 39 6.65 -5.99 -4.45
CA PRO A 39 6.04 -4.69 -4.71
C PRO A 39 4.66 -4.79 -5.37
N ILE A 40 4.48 -5.75 -6.28
CA ILE A 40 3.20 -5.99 -6.95
C ILE A 40 2.15 -6.39 -5.91
N ASP A 41 2.51 -7.26 -4.98
CA ASP A 41 1.62 -7.64 -3.88
C ASP A 41 1.31 -6.46 -2.96
N PHE A 42 2.31 -5.63 -2.65
CA PHE A 42 2.09 -4.44 -1.82
C PHE A 42 1.10 -3.48 -2.50
N ILE A 43 1.20 -3.30 -3.82
CA ILE A 43 0.25 -2.49 -4.59
C ILE A 43 -1.15 -3.11 -4.57
N LYS A 44 -1.28 -4.42 -4.78
CA LYS A 44 -2.57 -5.13 -4.65
C LYS A 44 -3.16 -5.02 -3.25
N GLN A 45 -2.33 -5.05 -2.21
CA GLN A 45 -2.78 -4.79 -0.83
C GLN A 45 -3.30 -3.36 -0.68
N LYS A 46 -2.63 -2.35 -1.28
CA LYS A 46 -3.14 -0.96 -1.28
C LYS A 46 -4.45 -0.83 -2.06
N GLU A 47 -4.59 -1.54 -3.18
CA GLU A 47 -5.83 -1.59 -3.96
C GLU A 47 -6.98 -2.19 -3.12
N SER A 48 -6.72 -3.30 -2.41
CA SER A 48 -7.69 -3.91 -1.50
C SER A 48 -8.09 -2.98 -0.35
N LEU A 49 -7.12 -2.26 0.24
CA LEU A 49 -7.39 -1.24 1.25
C LEU A 49 -8.21 -0.07 0.69
N ALA A 50 -7.93 0.36 -0.55
CA ALA A 50 -8.73 1.37 -1.23
C ALA A 50 -10.17 0.89 -1.44
N ASN A 51 -10.36 -0.35 -1.89
CA ASN A 51 -11.70 -0.95 -2.06
C ASN A 51 -12.48 -0.98 -0.74
N HIS A 52 -11.83 -1.41 0.34
CA HIS A 52 -12.43 -1.41 1.66
C HIS A 52 -12.80 0.01 2.13
N TYR A 53 -11.90 0.98 1.92
CA TYR A 53 -12.16 2.39 2.22
C TYR A 53 -13.38 2.94 1.44
N LEU A 54 -13.47 2.65 0.15
CA LEU A 54 -14.58 3.11 -0.69
C LEU A 54 -15.91 2.43 -0.34
N ALA A 55 -15.90 1.12 -0.05
CA ALA A 55 -17.09 0.38 0.35
C ALA A 55 -17.68 0.89 1.67
N THR A 56 -16.82 1.30 2.61
CA THR A 56 -17.22 1.82 3.92
C THR A 56 -17.40 3.35 3.93
N HIS A 57 -17.19 4.02 2.79
CA HIS A 57 -17.30 5.47 2.71
C HIS A 57 -18.78 5.91 2.78
N HIS A 58 -19.04 7.02 3.48
CA HIS A 58 -20.39 7.56 3.66
C HIS A 58 -21.14 7.78 2.34
N VAL A 59 -20.45 8.22 1.29
CA VAL A 59 -21.06 8.39 -0.05
C VAL A 59 -21.62 7.07 -0.59
N THR A 60 -20.88 5.96 -0.48
CA THR A 60 -21.31 4.65 -0.97
C THR A 60 -22.50 4.15 -0.16
N ILE A 61 -22.42 4.26 1.17
CA ILE A 61 -23.50 3.87 2.08
C ILE A 61 -24.77 4.67 1.77
N SER A 62 -24.65 6.00 1.64
CA SER A 62 -25.78 6.86 1.29
C SER A 62 -26.39 6.50 -0.06
N ALA A 63 -25.58 6.20 -1.07
CA ALA A 63 -26.09 5.80 -2.40
C ALA A 63 -26.90 4.49 -2.33
N VAL A 64 -26.42 3.49 -1.58
CA VAL A 64 -27.13 2.24 -1.32
C VAL A 64 -28.45 2.51 -0.57
N LEU A 65 -28.42 3.33 0.47
CA LEU A 65 -29.61 3.67 1.26
C LEU A 65 -30.64 4.46 0.46
N ILE A 66 -30.22 5.34 -0.45
CA ILE A 66 -31.12 6.09 -1.34
C ILE A 66 -31.83 5.11 -2.29
N ALA A 67 -31.10 4.16 -2.89
CA ALA A 67 -31.70 3.14 -3.76
C ALA A 67 -32.76 2.31 -3.01
N ALA A 68 -32.46 1.88 -1.78
CA ALA A 68 -33.41 1.18 -0.94
C ALA A 68 -34.60 2.07 -0.53
N SER A 69 -34.37 3.35 -0.21
CA SER A 69 -35.43 4.29 0.16
C SER A 69 -36.42 4.54 -0.98
N VAL A 70 -35.93 4.61 -2.23
CA VAL A 70 -36.77 4.71 -3.43
C VAL A 70 -37.65 3.46 -3.58
N TYR A 71 -37.08 2.28 -3.33
CA TYR A 71 -37.85 1.03 -3.34
C TYR A 71 -38.92 1.03 -2.24
N VAL A 72 -38.55 1.39 -1.01
CA VAL A 72 -39.46 1.44 0.13
C VAL A 72 -40.60 2.41 -0.12
N GLY A 73 -40.29 3.65 -0.53
CA GLY A 73 -41.30 4.69 -0.74
C GLY A 73 -42.33 4.35 -1.83
N LYS A 74 -41.97 3.52 -2.80
CA LYS A 74 -42.88 3.10 -3.87
C LYS A 74 -43.75 1.90 -3.49
N ASN A 75 -43.21 0.93 -2.74
CA ASN A 75 -43.83 -0.38 -2.59
C ASN A 75 -44.43 -0.62 -1.20
N TYR A 76 -44.02 0.12 -0.18
CA TYR A 76 -44.51 -0.11 1.17
C TYR A 76 -45.88 0.51 1.39
N VAL A 77 -46.73 -0.24 2.09
CA VAL A 77 -48.02 0.25 2.56
C VAL A 77 -47.85 0.82 3.95
N PHE A 78 -47.97 2.14 4.06
CA PHE A 78 -47.99 2.85 5.34
C PHE A 78 -49.38 2.73 5.97
N THR A 79 -49.43 2.32 7.24
CA THR A 79 -50.71 2.24 7.94
C THR A 79 -51.18 3.63 8.34
N THR A 80 -52.44 3.95 8.03
CA THR A 80 -53.11 5.18 8.48
C THR A 80 -53.83 4.97 9.82
N ARG A 81 -53.69 3.80 10.44
CA ARG A 81 -54.37 3.46 11.68
C ARG A 81 -53.72 4.19 12.85
N SER A 82 -54.52 4.96 13.60
CA SER A 82 -54.08 5.53 14.88
C SER A 82 -53.77 4.39 15.85
N THR A 83 -52.55 4.34 16.33
CA THR A 83 -52.07 3.35 17.32
C THR A 83 -51.59 4.11 18.54
N ASN A 84 -51.82 3.55 19.73
CA ASN A 84 -51.48 4.21 20.99
C ASN A 84 -50.01 3.96 21.40
N SER A 85 -49.28 3.11 20.66
CA SER A 85 -47.91 2.72 20.95
C SER A 85 -47.08 2.53 19.68
N VAL A 86 -45.81 2.99 19.72
CA VAL A 86 -44.83 2.83 18.64
C VAL A 86 -44.55 1.35 18.34
N ALA A 87 -44.60 0.49 19.36
CA ALA A 87 -44.36 -0.95 19.20
C ALA A 87 -45.49 -1.64 18.41
N GLU A 88 -46.74 -1.23 18.64
CA GLU A 88 -47.89 -1.72 17.87
C GLU A 88 -47.83 -1.24 16.42
N TYR A 89 -47.47 0.02 16.20
CA TYR A 89 -47.27 0.54 14.85
C TYR A 89 -46.22 -0.27 14.07
N LEU A 90 -45.06 -0.52 14.69
CA LEU A 90 -43.98 -1.32 14.09
C LEU A 90 -44.41 -2.76 13.80
N SER A 91 -45.12 -3.42 14.73
CA SER A 91 -45.55 -4.81 14.52
C SER A 91 -46.58 -4.95 13.40
N PHE A 92 -47.52 -4.00 13.26
CA PHE A 92 -48.45 -3.93 12.14
C PHE A 92 -47.73 -3.62 10.82
N PHE A 93 -46.82 -2.65 10.82
CA PHE A 93 -46.04 -2.28 9.65
C PHE A 93 -45.21 -3.46 9.13
N LEU A 94 -44.52 -4.17 10.03
CA LEU A 94 -43.74 -5.37 9.70
C LEU A 94 -44.65 -6.49 9.17
N SER A 95 -45.82 -6.69 9.79
CA SER A 95 -46.74 -7.77 9.39
C SER A 95 -47.37 -7.54 8.02
N ASN A 96 -47.71 -6.29 7.70
CA ASN A 96 -48.30 -5.93 6.41
C ASN A 96 -47.28 -5.91 5.26
N ASN A 97 -46.00 -5.64 5.57
CA ASN A 97 -44.94 -5.49 4.57
C ASN A 97 -43.90 -6.62 4.57
N LYS A 98 -44.19 -7.81 5.14
CA LYS A 98 -43.21 -8.91 5.26
C LYS A 98 -42.49 -9.25 3.95
N LYS A 99 -43.24 -9.34 2.83
CA LYS A 99 -42.67 -9.62 1.51
C LYS A 99 -41.77 -8.48 1.04
N GLU A 100 -42.24 -7.24 1.18
CA GLU A 100 -41.49 -6.05 0.78
C GLU A 100 -40.22 -5.83 1.58
N ILE A 101 -40.20 -6.22 2.87
CA ILE A 101 -39.01 -6.20 3.72
C ILE A 101 -37.94 -7.14 3.17
N ILE A 102 -38.30 -8.38 2.85
CA ILE A 102 -37.38 -9.35 2.26
C ILE A 102 -36.85 -8.81 0.92
N THR A 103 -37.74 -8.29 0.06
CA THR A 103 -37.32 -7.72 -1.22
C THR A 103 -36.43 -6.49 -1.04
N THR A 104 -36.65 -5.67 -0.01
CA THR A 104 -35.79 -4.52 0.30
C THR A 104 -34.38 -4.96 0.66
N VAL A 105 -34.24 -6.03 1.44
CA VAL A 105 -32.93 -6.61 1.75
C VAL A 105 -32.24 -7.10 0.48
N ILE A 106 -32.97 -7.75 -0.43
CA ILE A 106 -32.43 -8.17 -1.73
C ILE A 106 -31.98 -6.95 -2.56
N VAL A 107 -32.79 -5.89 -2.62
CA VAL A 107 -32.44 -4.64 -3.32
C VAL A 107 -31.21 -3.98 -2.71
N LEU A 108 -31.08 -3.98 -1.38
CA LEU A 108 -29.88 -3.53 -0.67
C LEU A 108 -28.65 -4.34 -1.09
N CYS A 109 -28.74 -5.67 -1.11
CA CYS A 109 -27.63 -6.53 -1.52
C CYS A 109 -27.23 -6.31 -2.98
N ILE A 110 -28.20 -6.20 -3.90
CA ILE A 110 -27.95 -5.97 -5.33
C ILE A 110 -27.31 -4.60 -5.55
N SER A 111 -27.87 -3.55 -4.95
CA SER A 111 -27.34 -2.17 -5.08
C SER A 111 -25.94 -2.04 -4.47
N ALA A 112 -25.70 -2.64 -3.30
CA ALA A 112 -24.37 -2.70 -2.69
C ALA A 112 -23.37 -3.46 -3.59
N SER A 113 -23.73 -4.64 -4.08
CA SER A 113 -22.87 -5.44 -4.96
C SER A 113 -22.50 -4.69 -6.24
N LEU A 114 -23.48 -4.05 -6.89
CA LEU A 114 -23.28 -3.26 -8.10
C LEU A 114 -22.33 -2.07 -7.86
N LEU A 115 -22.57 -1.32 -6.79
CA LEU A 115 -21.75 -0.14 -6.45
C LEU A 115 -20.32 -0.54 -6.05
N ILE A 116 -20.16 -1.53 -5.18
CA ILE A 116 -18.84 -2.01 -4.74
C ILE A 116 -18.05 -2.58 -5.92
N THR A 117 -18.69 -3.38 -6.79
CA THR A 117 -18.04 -3.92 -7.99
C THR A 117 -17.60 -2.80 -8.95
N SER A 118 -18.44 -1.78 -9.13
CA SER A 118 -18.11 -0.62 -9.96
C SER A 118 -16.94 0.18 -9.38
N LEU A 119 -16.93 0.42 -8.07
CA LEU A 119 -15.83 1.10 -7.37
C LEU A 119 -14.53 0.29 -7.42
N SER A 120 -14.61 -1.04 -7.31
CA SER A 120 -13.44 -1.91 -7.45
C SER A 120 -12.83 -1.89 -8.86
N ARG A 121 -13.64 -1.65 -9.90
CA ARG A 121 -13.10 -1.43 -11.24
C ARG A 121 -12.38 -0.08 -11.35
N LEU A 122 -12.92 0.95 -10.70
CA LEU A 122 -12.32 2.30 -10.69
C LEU A 122 -10.97 2.33 -9.97
N THR A 123 -10.82 1.60 -8.86
CA THR A 123 -9.51 1.44 -8.19
C THR A 123 -8.54 0.67 -9.07
N GLY A 124 -8.99 -0.41 -9.73
CA GLY A 124 -8.18 -1.17 -10.68
C GLY A 124 -7.59 -0.32 -11.81
N VAL A 125 -8.34 0.66 -12.32
CA VAL A 125 -7.84 1.63 -13.33
C VAL A 125 -6.65 2.46 -12.82
N VAL A 126 -6.55 2.70 -11.51
CA VAL A 126 -5.43 3.46 -10.91
C VAL A 126 -4.24 2.57 -10.58
N PHE A 127 -4.48 1.39 -10.01
CA PHE A 127 -3.40 0.54 -9.49
C PHE A 127 -2.80 -0.38 -10.55
N LYS A 128 -3.61 -0.87 -11.51
CA LYS A 128 -3.13 -1.77 -12.56
C LYS A 128 -2.01 -1.18 -13.43
N PRO A 129 -2.07 0.10 -13.89
CA PRO A 129 -0.97 0.69 -14.64
C PRO A 129 0.35 0.75 -13.84
N LYS A 130 0.29 0.87 -12.51
CA LYS A 130 1.49 0.85 -11.65
C LYS A 130 2.12 -0.56 -11.62
N ILE A 131 1.29 -1.59 -11.52
CA ILE A 131 1.73 -2.99 -11.61
C ILE A 131 2.35 -3.25 -12.99
N ASP A 132 1.64 -2.87 -14.05
CA ASP A 132 2.10 -3.06 -15.43
C ASP A 132 3.44 -2.33 -15.66
N SER A 133 3.63 -1.13 -15.09
CA SER A 133 4.89 -0.40 -15.16
C SER A 133 6.06 -1.16 -14.52
N ILE A 134 5.85 -1.81 -13.36
CA ILE A 134 6.89 -2.61 -12.69
C ILE A 134 7.25 -3.84 -13.51
N VAL A 135 6.24 -4.56 -14.01
CA VAL A 135 6.44 -5.77 -14.81
C VAL A 135 7.13 -5.45 -16.14
N ASN A 136 6.63 -4.45 -16.87
CA ASN A 136 7.16 -4.08 -18.19
C ASN A 136 8.57 -3.49 -18.09
N SER A 137 8.90 -2.77 -17.01
CA SER A 137 10.24 -2.26 -16.76
C SER A 137 11.18 -3.29 -16.11
N ARG A 138 10.70 -4.51 -15.81
CA ARG A 138 11.46 -5.56 -15.11
C ARG A 138 12.07 -5.07 -13.79
N GLY A 139 11.36 -4.20 -13.09
CA GLY A 139 11.78 -3.62 -11.81
C GLY A 139 12.69 -2.39 -11.91
N ILE A 140 13.13 -1.96 -13.10
CA ILE A 140 14.03 -0.81 -13.26
C ILE A 140 13.43 0.47 -12.63
N THR A 141 12.12 0.66 -12.71
CA THR A 141 11.45 1.85 -12.14
C THR A 141 11.54 1.93 -10.62
N LEU A 142 11.67 0.80 -9.92
CA LEU A 142 11.74 0.74 -8.46
C LEU A 142 13.17 0.59 -7.94
N PHE A 143 13.96 -0.26 -8.60
CA PHE A 143 15.29 -0.67 -8.15
C PHE A 143 16.42 0.01 -8.91
N GLY A 144 16.11 0.68 -10.02
CA GLY A 144 17.11 1.28 -10.90
C GLY A 144 18.01 0.27 -11.63
N LEU A 145 17.68 -1.02 -11.59
CA LEU A 145 18.38 -2.14 -12.23
C LEU A 145 17.39 -3.18 -12.78
N ASP A 146 17.79 -3.94 -13.81
CA ASP A 146 16.94 -4.97 -14.44
C ASP A 146 17.03 -6.27 -13.63
N LEU A 147 15.93 -6.61 -12.93
CA LEU A 147 15.89 -7.81 -12.08
C LEU A 147 16.00 -9.11 -12.89
N LYS A 148 15.62 -9.11 -14.16
CA LYS A 148 15.78 -10.29 -15.02
C LYS A 148 17.25 -10.52 -15.37
N GLN A 149 18.03 -9.45 -15.56
CA GLN A 149 19.47 -9.55 -15.77
C GLN A 149 20.17 -9.99 -14.49
N LEU A 150 19.74 -9.46 -13.34
CA LEU A 150 20.24 -9.88 -12.03
C LEU A 150 19.97 -11.36 -11.77
N ALA A 151 18.76 -11.87 -12.03
CA ALA A 151 18.40 -13.28 -11.89
C ALA A 151 19.24 -14.23 -12.77
N ASN A 152 19.67 -13.74 -13.93
CA ASN A 152 20.53 -14.49 -14.84
C ASN A 152 22.01 -14.48 -14.44
N GLY A 153 22.39 -13.77 -13.38
CA GLY A 153 23.76 -13.66 -12.91
C GLY A 153 24.64 -12.76 -13.78
N ASP A 154 24.05 -11.77 -14.47
CA ASP A 154 24.82 -10.80 -15.25
C ASP A 154 25.79 -10.01 -14.36
N SER A 155 27.10 -10.08 -14.66
CA SER A 155 28.14 -9.52 -13.79
C SER A 155 28.04 -8.01 -13.59
N LYS A 156 27.46 -7.26 -14.54
CA LYS A 156 27.24 -5.82 -14.37
C LYS A 156 26.13 -5.56 -13.36
N SER A 157 25.04 -6.31 -13.45
CA SER A 157 23.90 -6.22 -12.55
C SER A 157 24.23 -6.67 -11.13
N VAL A 158 25.02 -7.74 -10.98
CA VAL A 158 25.44 -8.28 -9.68
C VAL A 158 26.35 -7.32 -8.93
N ASN A 159 27.23 -6.60 -9.64
CA ASN A 159 28.17 -5.65 -9.04
C ASN A 159 27.64 -4.21 -8.99
N ASP A 160 26.36 -3.99 -9.33
CA ASP A 160 25.76 -2.66 -9.25
C ASP A 160 25.51 -2.29 -7.78
N LYS A 161 25.99 -1.11 -7.36
CA LYS A 161 25.79 -0.59 -6.01
C LYS A 161 24.31 -0.43 -5.63
N LYS A 162 23.42 -0.32 -6.62
CA LYS A 162 21.97 -0.24 -6.39
C LYS A 162 21.37 -1.49 -5.76
N VAL A 163 22.06 -2.62 -5.87
CA VAL A 163 21.69 -3.88 -5.20
C VAL A 163 21.68 -3.68 -3.67
N ASP A 164 22.60 -2.87 -3.15
CA ASP A 164 22.70 -2.56 -1.72
C ASP A 164 21.64 -1.55 -1.24
N ASP A 165 21.01 -0.82 -2.16
CA ASP A 165 19.95 0.16 -1.87
C ASP A 165 18.57 -0.50 -1.67
N THR A 166 18.54 -1.83 -1.75
CA THR A 166 17.36 -2.65 -1.50
C THR A 166 17.62 -3.62 -0.35
N TYR A 167 16.68 -3.69 0.59
CA TYR A 167 16.72 -4.60 1.72
C TYR A 167 15.49 -5.48 1.73
N VAL A 168 15.73 -6.79 1.89
CA VAL A 168 14.71 -7.83 1.86
C VAL A 168 14.76 -8.55 3.20
N VAL A 169 13.59 -8.67 3.85
CA VAL A 169 13.43 -9.46 5.06
C VAL A 169 12.90 -10.83 4.67
N VAL A 170 13.63 -11.86 5.11
CA VAL A 170 13.34 -13.26 4.85
C VAL A 170 12.95 -13.93 6.16
N TYR A 171 11.87 -14.70 6.13
CA TYR A 171 11.42 -15.52 7.25
C TYR A 171 11.17 -16.94 6.74
N ARG A 172 11.78 -17.94 7.39
CA ARG A 172 11.71 -19.35 6.95
C ARG A 172 12.06 -19.49 5.46
N GLU A 173 13.21 -18.92 5.07
CA GLU A 173 13.69 -18.86 3.67
C GLU A 173 12.74 -18.19 2.65
N THR A 174 11.65 -17.58 3.12
CA THR A 174 10.65 -16.93 2.27
C THR A 174 10.74 -15.41 2.41
N PRO A 175 10.89 -14.65 1.32
CA PRO A 175 10.84 -13.19 1.36
C PRO A 175 9.45 -12.68 1.76
N ILE A 176 9.39 -11.93 2.87
CA ILE A 176 8.14 -11.45 3.46
C ILE A 176 8.00 -9.93 3.47
N ALA A 177 9.11 -9.19 3.36
CA ALA A 177 9.10 -7.75 3.36
C ALA A 177 10.29 -7.19 2.58
N LEU A 178 10.17 -5.94 2.16
CA LEU A 178 11.10 -5.30 1.24
C LEU A 178 11.02 -3.79 1.41
N VAL A 179 12.16 -3.12 1.33
CA VAL A 179 12.28 -1.69 1.10
C VAL A 179 13.35 -1.43 0.05
N SER A 180 13.12 -0.45 -0.81
CA SER A 180 14.13 0.09 -1.74
C SER A 180 14.11 1.61 -1.69
N ILE A 181 15.29 2.21 -1.77
CA ILE A 181 15.45 3.66 -1.78
C ILE A 181 16.24 4.10 -3.02
N ALA A 182 15.97 5.32 -3.48
CA ALA A 182 16.70 5.93 -4.58
C ALA A 182 16.90 7.43 -4.33
N GLU A 183 18.01 7.96 -4.86
CA GLU A 183 18.31 9.38 -4.81
C GLU A 183 17.32 10.17 -5.66
N ASN A 184 16.69 11.18 -5.06
CA ASN A 184 15.89 12.14 -5.82
C ASN A 184 16.82 13.20 -6.40
N MET A 185 17.25 13.00 -7.65
CA MET A 185 18.18 13.87 -8.37
C MET A 185 17.65 15.31 -8.57
N GLN A 186 16.33 15.52 -8.52
CA GLN A 186 15.73 16.84 -8.72
C GLN A 186 15.74 17.68 -7.44
N LEU A 187 15.65 17.03 -6.27
CA LEU A 187 15.60 17.69 -4.97
C LEU A 187 16.95 17.66 -4.25
N SER A 188 17.85 16.75 -4.62
CA SER A 188 19.17 16.66 -4.04
C SER A 188 20.06 17.79 -4.55
N THR A 189 20.78 18.44 -3.64
CA THR A 189 21.75 19.50 -3.94
C THR A 189 23.09 19.12 -3.34
N LYS A 190 24.18 19.79 -3.74
CA LYS A 190 25.52 19.58 -3.16
C LYS A 190 25.59 19.75 -1.63
N GLU A 191 24.54 20.29 -1.01
CA GLU A 191 24.44 20.56 0.42
C GLU A 191 23.37 19.72 1.13
N SER A 192 22.55 18.98 0.40
CA SER A 192 21.47 18.18 0.96
C SER A 192 21.17 16.98 0.08
N LEU A 193 21.36 15.78 0.64
CA LEU A 193 20.93 14.53 0.01
C LEU A 193 19.44 14.32 0.30
N VAL A 194 18.65 14.08 -0.75
CA VAL A 194 17.23 13.74 -0.64
C VAL A 194 17.01 12.36 -1.24
N MET A 195 16.69 11.39 -0.38
CA MET A 195 16.34 10.03 -0.77
C MET A 195 14.83 9.86 -0.79
N GLY A 196 14.32 9.07 -1.72
CA GLY A 196 12.94 8.62 -1.77
C GLY A 196 12.86 7.11 -1.58
N ILE A 197 11.92 6.66 -0.75
CA ILE A 197 11.51 5.25 -0.70
C ILE A 197 10.71 4.96 -1.97
N THR A 198 11.26 4.14 -2.86
CA THR A 198 10.61 3.77 -4.13
C THR A 198 9.56 2.68 -3.91
N THR A 199 9.84 1.74 -3.02
CA THR A 199 8.89 0.73 -2.58
C THR A 199 9.18 0.35 -1.13
N ILE A 200 8.13 0.10 -0.35
CA ILE A 200 8.21 -0.45 1.00
C ILE A 200 6.95 -1.23 1.30
N GLY A 201 7.10 -2.37 1.95
CA GLY A 201 5.97 -3.14 2.44
C GLY A 201 6.38 -4.47 3.06
N CYS A 202 5.37 -5.13 3.60
CA CYS A 202 5.45 -6.49 4.10
C CYS A 202 4.16 -7.23 3.73
N ARG A 203 4.17 -8.55 3.76
CA ARG A 203 2.94 -9.34 3.64
C ARG A 203 1.96 -8.95 4.75
N GLN A 204 0.66 -9.00 4.43
CA GLN A 204 -0.41 -8.53 5.32
C GLN A 204 -0.36 -9.16 6.72
N VAL A 205 -0.04 -10.46 6.80
CA VAL A 205 0.06 -11.21 8.05
C VAL A 205 1.15 -10.68 9.00
N TYR A 206 2.17 -10.00 8.47
CA TYR A 206 3.29 -9.44 9.26
C TYR A 206 3.19 -7.93 9.49
N GLN A 207 2.11 -7.27 9.06
CA GLN A 207 1.99 -5.82 9.22
C GLN A 207 2.12 -5.37 10.67
N ARG A 208 1.64 -6.16 11.64
CA ARG A 208 1.70 -5.80 13.06
C ARG A 208 2.98 -6.23 13.77
N SER A 209 3.93 -6.85 13.07
CA SER A 209 5.12 -7.44 13.66
C SER A 209 6.29 -6.47 13.83
N GLY A 210 6.11 -5.17 13.53
CA GLY A 210 7.17 -4.17 13.63
C GLY A 210 8.13 -4.13 12.42
N ILE A 211 7.94 -4.99 11.42
CA ILE A 211 8.87 -5.07 10.28
C ILE A 211 8.95 -3.75 9.51
N ILE A 212 7.82 -3.06 9.31
CA ILE A 212 7.82 -1.76 8.61
C ILE A 212 8.64 -0.71 9.37
N GLU A 213 8.54 -0.71 10.71
CA GLU A 213 9.38 0.13 11.55
C GLU A 213 10.87 -0.13 11.32
N ASP A 214 11.28 -1.39 11.28
CA ASP A 214 12.69 -1.76 11.07
C ASP A 214 13.17 -1.41 9.65
N LEU A 215 12.30 -1.57 8.64
CA LEU A 215 12.58 -1.17 7.26
C LEU A 215 12.78 0.36 7.12
N LEU A 216 12.00 1.16 7.86
CA LEU A 216 12.17 2.61 7.89
C LEU A 216 13.48 3.02 8.55
N ASP A 217 13.86 2.36 9.65
CA ASP A 217 15.14 2.59 10.32
C ASP A 217 16.31 2.21 9.41
N TRP A 218 16.21 1.07 8.73
CA TRP A 218 17.19 0.63 7.73
C TRP A 218 17.33 1.68 6.61
N ALA A 219 16.24 2.22 6.09
CA ALA A 219 16.27 3.24 5.03
C ALA A 219 16.98 4.53 5.48
N LEU A 220 16.82 4.94 6.74
CA LEU A 220 17.55 6.07 7.33
C LEU A 220 19.05 5.81 7.42
N LEU A 221 19.44 4.62 7.89
CA LEU A 221 20.84 4.21 7.97
C LEU A 221 21.47 4.10 6.58
N ARG A 222 20.78 3.48 5.62
CA ARG A 222 21.27 3.36 4.25
C ARG A 222 21.44 4.72 3.57
N THR A 223 20.55 5.69 3.84
CA THR A 223 20.70 7.06 3.35
C THR A 223 22.00 7.72 3.83
N LYS A 224 22.37 7.48 5.10
CA LYS A 224 23.65 7.93 5.66
C LYS A 224 24.82 7.25 4.97
N ASP A 225 24.75 5.94 4.75
CA ASP A 225 25.82 5.18 4.09
C ASP A 225 26.04 5.67 2.66
N ILE A 226 24.96 5.94 1.90
CA ILE A 226 25.03 6.51 0.54
C ILE A 226 25.71 7.89 0.57
N GLN A 227 25.38 8.74 1.54
CA GLN A 227 26.04 10.03 1.69
C GLN A 227 27.55 9.87 1.83
N GLN A 228 28.00 8.97 2.72
CA GLN A 228 29.41 8.71 3.00
C GLN A 228 30.14 8.06 1.82
N GLN A 229 29.50 7.09 1.16
CA GLN A 229 30.10 6.33 0.05
C GLN A 229 30.15 7.11 -1.27
N SER A 230 29.23 8.06 -1.47
CA SER A 230 29.13 8.77 -2.75
C SER A 230 30.27 9.74 -3.00
N GLY A 231 30.88 10.31 -1.95
CA GLY A 231 31.83 11.43 -2.04
C GLY A 231 31.23 12.73 -2.64
N LYS A 232 29.95 12.70 -3.07
CA LYS A 232 29.24 13.83 -3.69
C LYS A 232 28.77 14.84 -2.65
N TYR A 233 28.52 14.36 -1.43
CA TYR A 233 27.92 15.10 -0.33
C TYR A 233 28.92 15.20 0.81
N LYS A 234 29.05 16.38 1.43
CA LYS A 234 29.98 16.52 2.55
C LYS A 234 29.42 15.77 3.78
N PRO A 235 30.26 15.06 4.55
CA PRO A 235 29.88 14.58 5.87
C PRO A 235 29.40 15.78 6.71
N GLY A 236 28.40 15.59 7.57
CA GLY A 236 27.89 16.73 8.33
C GLY A 236 26.76 17.51 7.63
N GLN A 237 26.25 17.06 6.47
CA GLN A 237 25.15 17.72 5.78
C GLN A 237 23.76 17.14 6.08
N SER A 238 22.74 17.95 5.83
CA SER A 238 21.33 17.58 6.02
C SER A 238 20.92 16.46 5.07
N MET A 239 20.29 15.43 5.60
CA MET A 239 19.64 14.38 4.81
C MET A 239 18.13 14.46 4.96
N LYS A 240 17.41 14.10 3.89
CA LYS A 240 15.97 13.95 3.92
C LYS A 240 15.61 12.59 3.33
N LEU A 241 14.70 11.88 4.00
CA LEU A 241 14.08 10.67 3.47
C LEU A 241 12.59 10.95 3.25
N LEU A 242 12.13 10.69 2.04
CA LEU A 242 10.76 10.95 1.59
C LEU A 242 10.04 9.63 1.28
N ILE A 243 8.76 9.58 1.57
CA ILE A 243 7.89 8.45 1.25
C ILE A 243 6.50 8.95 0.89
N GLU A 244 5.92 8.39 -0.17
CA GLU A 244 4.55 8.65 -0.54
C GLU A 244 3.61 7.58 0.03
N VAL A 245 2.50 8.03 0.60
CA VAL A 245 1.47 7.15 1.17
C VAL A 245 0.08 7.65 0.81
N TYR A 246 -0.89 6.75 0.74
CA TYR A 246 -2.27 7.11 0.48
C TYR A 246 -2.99 7.55 1.74
N SER A 247 -3.92 8.51 1.62
CA SER A 247 -4.66 9.05 2.76
C SER A 247 -5.48 8.02 3.53
N PHE A 248 -5.92 6.95 2.85
CA PHE A 248 -6.66 5.83 3.44
C PHE A 248 -5.77 4.82 4.19
N ASP A 249 -4.45 4.86 4.01
CA ASP A 249 -3.51 3.94 4.66
C ASP A 249 -3.18 4.38 6.08
N LYS A 250 -4.14 4.15 6.98
CA LYS A 250 -4.03 4.55 8.39
C LYS A 250 -2.88 3.86 9.11
N PHE A 251 -2.55 2.61 8.75
CA PHE A 251 -1.48 1.85 9.37
C PHE A 251 -0.13 2.49 9.07
N MET A 252 0.21 2.67 7.80
CA MET A 252 1.49 3.27 7.41
C MET A 252 1.63 4.69 7.96
N LYS A 253 0.57 5.51 7.92
CA LYS A 253 0.59 6.86 8.50
C LYS A 253 0.88 6.85 10.00
N LYS A 254 0.30 5.91 10.75
CA LYS A 254 0.57 5.76 12.19
C LYS A 254 2.03 5.35 12.43
N THR A 255 2.54 4.42 11.63
CA THR A 255 3.92 3.95 11.71
C THR A 255 4.92 5.08 11.39
N LEU A 256 4.66 5.85 10.33
CA LEU A 256 5.47 7.01 9.95
C LEU A 256 5.53 8.06 11.07
N LYS A 257 4.37 8.44 11.64
CA LYS A 257 4.33 9.35 12.80
C LYS A 257 5.14 8.83 13.99
N LYS A 258 5.02 7.54 14.30
CA LYS A 258 5.79 6.89 15.39
C LYS A 258 7.30 6.94 15.14
N LYS A 259 7.72 6.91 13.88
CA LYS A 259 9.12 7.04 13.44
C LYS A 259 9.57 8.49 13.22
N GLY A 260 8.76 9.47 13.58
CA GLY A 260 9.14 10.89 13.49
C GLY A 260 9.00 11.52 12.11
N PHE A 261 8.37 10.83 11.14
CA PHE A 261 8.04 11.42 9.85
C PHE A 261 6.86 12.38 10.01
N ASN A 262 6.92 13.48 9.27
CA ASN A 262 5.85 14.47 9.19
C ASN A 262 5.27 14.50 7.78
N MET A 263 3.96 14.73 7.68
CA MET A 263 3.31 15.00 6.41
C MET A 263 3.78 16.37 5.91
N LEU A 264 4.40 16.39 4.74
CA LEU A 264 4.90 17.61 4.10
C LEU A 264 3.82 18.22 3.20
N GLU A 265 3.27 17.41 2.30
CA GLU A 265 2.30 17.85 1.31
C GLU A 265 1.23 16.78 1.07
N SER A 266 0.08 17.21 0.55
CA SER A 266 -1.05 16.35 0.22
C SER A 266 -1.60 16.74 -1.15
N PHE A 267 -1.57 15.79 -2.08
CA PHE A 267 -1.97 15.97 -3.46
C PHE A 267 -3.28 15.22 -3.72
N SER A 268 -4.21 15.87 -4.43
CA SER A 268 -5.34 15.15 -5.01
C SER A 268 -4.82 14.14 -6.03
N MET A 269 -5.50 13.00 -6.18
CA MET A 269 -5.12 12.02 -7.19
C MET A 269 -5.46 12.52 -8.60
N PRO A 270 -4.49 12.91 -9.45
CA PRO A 270 -4.77 13.30 -10.82
C PRO A 270 -5.32 12.15 -11.66
N GLU A 271 -5.01 10.91 -11.28
CA GLU A 271 -5.36 9.70 -12.03
C GLU A 271 -6.87 9.40 -11.97
N SER A 272 -7.59 9.92 -10.96
CA SER A 272 -9.04 9.73 -10.85
C SER A 272 -9.72 10.89 -10.13
N LYS A 273 -10.51 11.65 -10.90
CA LYS A 273 -11.36 12.74 -10.37
C LYS A 273 -12.40 12.22 -9.36
N ILE A 274 -12.90 11.00 -9.54
CA ILE A 274 -13.89 10.40 -8.63
C ILE A 274 -13.23 10.08 -7.29
N LEU A 275 -12.07 9.42 -7.30
CA LEU A 275 -11.36 9.06 -6.07
C LEU A 275 -10.84 10.31 -5.35
N GLY A 276 -10.21 11.24 -6.07
CA GLY A 276 -9.68 12.48 -5.51
C GLY A 276 -10.74 13.48 -5.05
N GLY A 277 -11.86 13.57 -5.79
CA GLY A 277 -12.95 14.50 -5.51
C GLY A 277 -13.98 13.93 -4.53
N LEU A 278 -14.78 12.98 -5.00
CA LEU A 278 -15.96 12.46 -4.28
C LEU A 278 -15.56 11.69 -3.01
N PHE A 279 -14.50 10.87 -3.09
CA PHE A 279 -14.02 10.04 -1.99
C PHE A 279 -12.85 10.66 -1.20
N ARG A 280 -12.38 11.83 -1.63
CA ARG A 280 -11.27 12.58 -1.01
C ARG A 280 -10.01 11.74 -0.77
N VAL A 281 -9.74 10.79 -1.67
CA VAL A 281 -8.51 10.00 -1.65
C VAL A 281 -7.35 10.90 -2.11
N ARG A 282 -6.30 10.98 -1.30
CA ARG A 282 -5.13 11.82 -1.58
C ARG A 282 -3.85 11.01 -1.52
N ARG A 283 -2.84 11.44 -2.26
CA ARG A 283 -1.44 11.02 -2.06
C ARG A 283 -0.82 12.02 -1.10
N GLU A 284 -0.22 11.53 -0.03
CA GLU A 284 0.44 12.34 0.98
C GLU A 284 1.94 12.06 0.89
N LEU A 285 2.73 13.13 0.78
CA LEU A 285 4.18 13.06 0.86
C LEU A 285 4.59 13.24 2.32
N TRP A 286 5.27 12.25 2.86
CA TRP A 286 5.79 12.24 4.20
C TRP A 286 7.31 12.31 4.15
N GLY A 287 7.91 13.00 5.11
CA GLY A 287 9.36 13.11 5.16
C GLY A 287 9.90 13.32 6.56
N ILE A 288 11.18 12.98 6.70
CA ILE A 288 11.97 13.23 7.89
C ILE A 288 13.29 13.86 7.46
N LYS A 289 13.69 14.93 8.16
CA LYS A 289 14.99 15.58 8.02
C LYS A 289 15.85 15.13 9.19
N PHE A 290 17.05 14.66 8.92
CA PHE A 290 17.96 14.18 9.94
C PHE A 290 19.41 14.54 9.62
N HIS A 291 20.23 14.51 10.64
CA HIS A 291 21.64 14.84 10.56
C HIS A 291 22.44 13.83 11.39
N PHE A 292 23.53 13.31 10.82
CA PHE A 292 24.46 12.44 11.55
C PHE A 292 25.80 13.17 11.69
N GLU A 293 26.12 13.57 12.92
CA GLU A 293 27.46 14.04 13.24
C GLU A 293 28.41 12.85 13.23
N SER A 294 29.53 12.95 12.51
CA SER A 294 30.64 12.02 12.70
C SER A 294 31.18 12.24 14.11
N LYS A 295 31.21 11.21 14.95
CA LYS A 295 31.99 11.25 16.20
C LYS A 295 33.39 11.71 15.84
N LYS A 296 33.84 12.82 16.43
CA LYS A 296 35.25 13.22 16.38
C LYS A 296 36.04 12.12 17.07
N GLU A 297 36.91 11.46 16.31
CA GLU A 297 37.99 10.65 16.87
C GLU A 297 38.98 11.53 17.63
#